data_AF-A0A251XQ30-F1
#
_entry.id   AF-A0A251XQ30-F1
#
_cell.length_a   1.000
_cell.length_b   1.000
_cell.length_c   1.000
_cell.angle_alpha   90.00
_cell.angle_beta   90.00
_cell.angle_gamma   90.00
#
_symmetry.space_group_name_H-M   'P 1'
#
loop_
_entity.id
_entity.type
_entity.pdbx_description
1 polymer ?
#
loop_
_entity_poly.entity_id
_entity_poly.type
_entity_poly.pdbx_seq_one_letter_code
_entity_poly.pdbx_strand_id
1 'polypeptide(L)'
;MDAVDHAELVELRRRAYGPGHDVAAGDLDRLRTLEERAVAASTAADAGPAAESEAEPVAGTDARAGPDPGAAPALAAPGDRPDGEPTSGPRTSARRRRRIGVLWAASLAAAVAGTAVLGSMLVAPPGREVAVVRLDPDLPLPEHMRDWFGGAETGSAPFHGLTVVRLANDMSAFPDRGRTCLSIQPARAAMGTTEGGGCSAGRFGASARLVVNFGAPEELREVYPVGTALLFDLRGDSVHVRADDLARLPTPASAR
;
A
#
# COMPACT_ATOMS: atom_id res chain seq x y z
N MET A 1 5.40 31.33 16.79
CA MET A 1 5.79 32.24 15.69
C MET A 1 4.58 33.08 15.36
N ASP A 2 4.75 34.38 15.16
CA ASP A 2 3.63 35.28 14.81
C ASP A 2 3.38 35.34 13.30
N ALA A 3 2.28 35.98 12.89
CA ALA A 3 1.86 36.05 11.49
C ALA A 3 2.80 36.92 10.64
N VAL A 4 3.51 37.87 11.25
CA VAL A 4 4.42 38.80 10.55
C VAL A 4 5.72 38.08 10.21
N ASP A 5 6.32 37.39 11.18
CA ASP A 5 7.47 36.52 10.99
C ASP A 5 7.18 35.42 9.95
N HIS A 6 5.96 34.87 9.93
CA HIS A 6 5.57 33.85 8.96
C HIS A 6 5.51 34.41 7.52
N ALA A 7 4.92 35.59 7.34
CA ALA A 7 4.86 36.25 6.03
C ALA A 7 6.26 36.65 5.52
N GLU A 8 7.11 37.16 6.42
CA GLU A 8 8.52 37.49 6.11
C GLU A 8 9.31 36.24 5.68
N LEU A 9 9.13 35.12 6.38
CA LEU A 9 9.78 33.85 6.03
C LEU A 9 9.37 33.34 4.64
N VAL A 10 8.08 33.43 4.29
CA VAL A 10 7.57 33.02 2.97
C VAL A 10 8.20 33.88 1.86
N GLU A 11 8.28 35.19 2.07
CA GLU A 11 8.86 36.12 1.10
C GLU A 11 10.36 35.87 0.89
N LEU A 12 11.13 35.72 1.98
CA LEU A 12 12.56 35.46 1.91
C LEU A 12 12.87 34.12 1.25
N ARG A 13 12.09 33.06 1.51
CA ARG A 13 12.22 31.76 0.82
C ARG A 13 11.94 31.87 -0.67
N ARG A 14 10.94 32.66 -1.05
CA ARG A 14 10.62 32.90 -2.47
C ARG A 14 11.77 33.60 -3.18
N ARG A 15 12.40 34.60 -2.55
CA ARG A 15 13.53 35.34 -3.15
C ARG A 15 14.84 34.53 -3.17
N ALA A 16 15.11 33.75 -2.13
CA ALA A 16 16.33 32.96 -2.02
C ALA A 16 16.29 31.67 -2.87
N TYR A 17 15.14 30.99 -2.93
CA TYR A 17 15.00 29.68 -3.57
C TYR A 17 14.12 29.71 -4.84
N GLY A 18 13.56 30.86 -5.20
CA GLY A 18 12.73 31.02 -6.39
C GLY A 18 13.51 31.31 -7.68
N PRO A 19 12.82 31.33 -8.84
CA PRO A 19 13.44 31.64 -10.13
C PRO A 19 13.99 33.08 -10.13
N GLY A 20 15.24 33.25 -10.56
CA GLY A 20 15.88 34.57 -10.61
C GLY A 20 16.35 35.10 -9.25
N HIS A 21 16.90 34.21 -8.42
CA HIS A 21 17.43 34.49 -7.08
C HIS A 21 18.05 35.89 -6.94
N ASP A 22 17.46 36.72 -6.09
CA ASP A 22 17.93 38.06 -5.77
C ASP A 22 17.72 38.31 -4.28
N VAL A 23 18.73 37.95 -3.49
CA VAL A 23 18.72 38.05 -2.03
C VAL A 23 20.06 38.59 -1.55
N ALA A 24 20.02 39.60 -0.67
CA ALA A 24 21.23 40.20 -0.09
C ALA A 24 21.81 39.30 1.01
N ALA A 25 23.11 39.42 1.32
CA ALA A 25 23.75 38.61 2.35
C ALA A 25 23.13 38.77 3.75
N GLY A 26 22.67 39.98 4.10
CA GLY A 26 21.95 40.23 5.36
C GLY A 26 20.56 39.59 5.42
N ASP A 27 19.89 39.45 4.26
CA ASP A 27 18.59 38.79 4.15
C ASP A 27 18.72 37.26 4.34
N LEU A 28 19.87 36.67 4.01
CA LEU A 28 20.14 35.24 4.23
C LEU A 28 20.31 34.89 5.72
N ASP A 29 20.96 35.76 6.50
CA ASP A 29 21.11 35.57 7.95
C ASP A 29 19.76 35.67 8.67
N ARG A 30 18.94 36.65 8.24
CA ARG A 30 17.56 36.81 8.70
C ARG A 30 16.68 35.61 8.33
N LEU A 31 16.81 35.10 7.10
CA LEU A 31 16.13 33.89 6.64
C LEU A 31 16.47 32.70 7.53
N ARG A 32 17.77 32.43 7.76
CA ARG A 32 18.22 31.33 8.61
C ARG A 32 17.64 31.40 10.02
N THR A 33 17.65 32.59 10.62
CA THR A 33 17.08 32.83 11.96
C THR A 33 15.56 32.56 12.01
N LEU A 34 14.83 32.88 10.94
CA LEU A 34 13.40 32.60 10.84
C LEU A 34 13.12 31.10 10.62
N GLU A 35 13.96 30.41 9.84
CA GLU A 35 13.84 28.97 9.61
C GLU A 35 14.07 28.15 10.89
N GLU A 36 15.10 28.49 11.67
CA GLU A 36 15.39 27.85 12.95
C GLU A 36 14.23 28.03 13.95
N ARG A 37 13.63 29.22 14.01
CA ARG A 37 12.44 29.48 14.84
C ARG A 37 11.19 28.74 14.35
N ALA A 38 11.03 28.55 13.03
CA ALA A 38 9.91 27.80 12.47
C ALA A 38 10.00 26.31 12.85
N VAL A 39 11.21 25.73 12.78
CA VAL A 39 11.48 24.35 13.20
C VAL A 39 11.29 24.16 14.70
N ALA A 40 11.74 25.12 15.53
CA ALA A 40 11.49 25.09 16.96
C ALA A 40 9.99 25.17 17.30
N ALA A 41 9.25 26.03 16.60
CA ALA A 41 7.81 26.18 16.78
C ALA A 41 7.02 24.92 16.35
N SER A 42 7.42 24.26 15.25
CA SER A 42 6.80 23.00 14.81
C SER A 42 7.09 21.86 15.80
N THR A 43 8.31 21.79 16.32
CA THR A 43 8.72 20.77 17.30
C THR A 43 7.95 20.95 18.62
N ALA A 44 7.74 22.18 19.07
CA ALA A 44 6.94 22.48 20.27
C ALA A 44 5.44 22.21 20.07
N ALA A 45 4.92 22.36 18.84
CA ALA A 45 3.53 22.03 18.53
C ALA A 45 3.29 20.50 18.46
N ASP A 46 4.28 19.72 18.01
CA ASP A 46 4.24 18.26 18.00
C ASP A 46 4.41 17.66 19.40
N ALA A 47 5.16 18.33 20.29
CA ALA A 47 5.39 17.93 21.67
C ALA A 47 4.26 18.35 22.62
N GLY A 48 2.99 18.19 22.21
CA GLY A 48 1.80 18.55 22.99
C GLY A 48 1.86 18.11 24.48
N PRO A 49 1.05 18.72 25.38
CA PRO A 49 1.20 18.52 26.82
C PRO A 49 1.15 17.02 27.14
N ALA A 50 2.25 16.51 27.69
CA ALA A 50 2.39 15.13 28.12
C ALA A 50 1.31 14.84 29.17
N ALA A 51 0.24 14.19 28.74
CA ALA A 51 -0.69 13.52 29.64
C ALA A 51 0.06 12.33 30.24
N GLU A 52 0.40 12.49 31.51
CA GLU A 52 0.81 11.46 32.45
C GLU A 52 -0.22 10.31 32.38
N SER A 53 0.13 9.23 31.68
CA SER A 53 -0.68 8.00 31.64
C SER A 53 0.03 6.97 32.51
N GLU A 54 -0.39 6.91 33.77
CA GLU A 54 -0.16 5.78 34.68
C GLU A 54 -0.49 4.46 33.98
N ALA A 55 0.45 3.53 34.07
CA ALA A 55 0.27 2.15 33.63
C ALA A 55 -0.27 1.33 34.82
N GLU A 56 -1.49 0.80 34.69
CA GLU A 56 -1.97 -0.29 35.54
C GLU A 56 -1.82 -1.65 34.86
N PRO A 57 -1.40 -2.72 35.58
CA PRO A 57 -1.28 -4.06 35.03
C PRO A 57 -2.59 -4.85 35.22
N VAL A 58 -3.10 -5.47 34.15
CA VAL A 58 -4.24 -6.42 34.25
C VAL A 58 -3.74 -7.85 34.08
N ALA A 59 -4.00 -8.64 35.12
CA ALA A 59 -3.69 -10.06 35.24
C ALA A 59 -4.54 -10.95 34.32
N GLY A 60 -4.04 -12.17 34.10
CA GLY A 60 -4.44 -13.09 33.04
C GLY A 60 -5.78 -13.79 33.19
N THR A 61 -6.23 -14.32 32.05
CA THR A 61 -7.37 -15.25 31.95
C THR A 61 -7.04 -16.36 30.95
N ASP A 62 -6.78 -17.55 31.48
CA ASP A 62 -6.87 -18.83 30.79
C ASP A 62 -8.26 -19.43 31.05
N ALA A 63 -8.97 -19.89 30.00
CA ALA A 63 -9.87 -21.05 30.07
C ALA A 63 -10.44 -21.40 28.68
N ARG A 64 -10.14 -22.61 28.22
CA ARG A 64 -10.84 -23.35 27.14
C ARG A 64 -12.01 -24.13 27.76
N ALA A 65 -13.16 -24.22 27.09
CA ALA A 65 -14.01 -25.42 26.98
C ALA A 65 -15.27 -25.13 26.14
N GLY A 66 -15.60 -26.02 25.19
CA GLY A 66 -16.85 -25.99 24.42
C GLY A 66 -17.97 -26.82 25.07
N PRO A 67 -19.22 -26.77 24.57
CA PRO A 67 -20.31 -27.58 25.10
C PRO A 67 -20.72 -28.74 24.16
N ASP A 68 -20.98 -29.89 24.78
CA ASP A 68 -21.65 -31.08 24.26
C ASP A 68 -22.96 -31.29 25.07
N PRO A 69 -24.14 -31.56 24.49
CA PRO A 69 -25.36 -31.83 25.25
C PRO A 69 -25.65 -33.33 25.41
N GLY A 70 -25.66 -33.78 26.67
CA GLY A 70 -26.12 -35.10 27.11
C GLY A 70 -27.63 -35.17 27.40
N ALA A 71 -28.16 -36.39 27.31
CA ALA A 71 -29.57 -36.77 27.23
C ALA A 71 -30.37 -36.85 28.56
N ALA A 72 -31.71 -36.90 28.39
CA ALA A 72 -32.85 -37.03 29.34
C ALA A 72 -32.85 -38.33 30.22
N PRO A 73 -33.85 -38.72 31.09
CA PRO A 73 -35.33 -38.62 30.92
C PRO A 73 -36.31 -38.63 32.17
N ALA A 74 -37.63 -38.57 31.86
CA ALA A 74 -38.87 -39.13 32.50
C ALA A 74 -39.49 -38.46 33.77
N LEU A 75 -40.82 -38.40 34.03
CA LEU A 75 -41.93 -39.39 33.88
C LEU A 75 -43.37 -38.72 33.92
N ALA A 76 -44.34 -39.34 33.19
CA ALA A 76 -45.85 -39.40 33.18
C ALA A 76 -46.76 -38.62 34.19
N ALA A 77 -48.07 -38.30 34.03
CA ALA A 77 -49.20 -38.33 33.03
C ALA A 77 -50.48 -37.72 33.73
N PRO A 78 -51.78 -37.80 33.31
CA PRO A 78 -52.49 -37.92 32.01
C PRO A 78 -53.68 -36.90 31.81
N GLY A 79 -54.32 -36.85 30.62
CA GLY A 79 -55.59 -36.13 30.42
C GLY A 79 -56.20 -36.14 29.00
N ASP A 80 -56.92 -37.22 28.68
CA ASP A 80 -58.16 -37.39 27.88
C ASP A 80 -58.37 -36.78 26.45
N ARG A 81 -58.52 -37.71 25.48
CA ARG A 81 -59.44 -37.81 24.31
C ARG A 81 -59.37 -36.84 23.09
N PRO A 82 -59.93 -37.21 21.92
CA PRO A 82 -60.44 -38.52 21.45
C PRO A 82 -59.81 -39.00 20.12
N ASP A 83 -60.19 -40.22 19.76
CA ASP A 83 -59.81 -40.99 18.58
C ASP A 83 -59.98 -40.24 17.26
N GLY A 84 -58.88 -40.14 16.51
CA GLY A 84 -58.87 -39.77 15.11
C GLY A 84 -57.96 -40.73 14.35
N GLU A 85 -58.57 -41.54 13.48
CA GLU A 85 -57.91 -42.51 12.61
C GLU A 85 -56.63 -41.94 11.94
N PRO A 86 -55.51 -42.68 11.92
CA PRO A 86 -54.33 -42.27 11.18
C PRO A 86 -54.58 -42.51 9.69
N THR A 87 -55.11 -41.49 9.02
CA THR A 87 -55.17 -41.44 7.57
C THR A 87 -53.75 -41.48 7.01
N SER A 88 -53.50 -42.51 6.18
CA SER A 88 -52.25 -42.74 5.51
C SER A 88 -51.98 -41.71 4.40
N GLY A 89 -50.87 -40.95 4.53
CA GLY A 89 -50.14 -40.30 3.43
C GLY A 89 -50.37 -38.78 3.22
N PRO A 90 -49.42 -38.03 2.61
CA PRO A 90 -48.37 -38.51 1.71
C PRO A 90 -46.93 -38.22 2.17
N ARG A 91 -46.05 -39.21 1.96
CA ARG A 91 -44.58 -39.15 2.16
C ARG A 91 -43.84 -38.18 1.21
N THR A 92 -44.58 -37.38 0.42
CA THR A 92 -44.03 -36.44 -0.56
C THR A 92 -43.55 -35.13 0.07
N SER A 93 -44.06 -34.77 1.25
CA SER A 93 -43.78 -33.49 1.90
C SER A 93 -42.35 -33.40 2.46
N ALA A 94 -41.80 -34.48 3.00
CA ALA A 94 -40.45 -34.49 3.58
C ALA A 94 -39.36 -34.32 2.51
N ARG A 95 -39.54 -34.93 1.33
CA ARG A 95 -38.61 -34.82 0.20
C ARG A 95 -38.63 -33.41 -0.40
N ARG A 96 -39.81 -32.77 -0.45
CA ARG A 96 -39.98 -31.38 -0.89
C ARG A 96 -39.35 -30.39 0.10
N ARG A 97 -39.53 -30.59 1.41
CA ARG A 97 -38.90 -29.77 2.46
C ARG A 97 -37.37 -29.87 2.44
N ARG A 98 -36.80 -31.08 2.25
CA ARG A 98 -35.35 -31.25 2.06
C ARG A 98 -34.82 -30.52 0.83
N ARG A 99 -35.51 -30.61 -0.31
CA ARG A 99 -35.12 -29.87 -1.54
C ARG A 99 -35.15 -28.36 -1.33
N ILE A 100 -36.16 -27.83 -0.65
CA ILE A 100 -36.26 -26.41 -0.31
C ILE A 100 -35.12 -25.99 0.63
N GLY A 101 -34.78 -26.80 1.64
CA GLY A 101 -33.64 -26.53 2.54
C GLY A 101 -32.30 -26.51 1.81
N VAL A 102 -32.08 -27.43 0.86
CA VAL A 102 -30.86 -27.45 0.02
C VAL A 102 -30.81 -26.23 -0.90
N LEU A 103 -31.94 -25.83 -1.51
CA LEU A 103 -32.00 -24.62 -2.32
C LEU A 103 -31.71 -23.36 -1.49
N TRP A 104 -32.22 -23.29 -0.27
CA TRP A 104 -31.92 -22.19 0.66
C TRP A 104 -30.43 -22.12 1.02
N ALA A 105 -29.83 -23.26 1.36
CA ALA A 105 -28.40 -23.32 1.65
C ALA A 105 -27.54 -22.95 0.43
N ALA A 106 -27.92 -23.40 -0.77
CA ALA A 106 -27.25 -23.04 -2.01
C ALA A 106 -27.35 -21.54 -2.32
N SER A 107 -28.52 -20.93 -2.13
CA SER A 107 -28.71 -19.48 -2.30
C SER A 107 -27.88 -18.66 -1.30
N LEU A 108 -27.80 -19.10 -0.05
CA LEU A 108 -26.95 -18.47 0.96
C LEU A 108 -25.47 -18.57 0.60
N ALA A 109 -25.01 -19.76 0.19
CA ALA A 109 -23.63 -19.97 -0.25
C ALA A 109 -23.29 -19.10 -1.49
N ALA A 110 -24.20 -19.03 -2.45
CA ALA A 110 -24.04 -18.17 -3.64
C ALA A 110 -24.00 -16.68 -3.28
N ALA A 111 -24.83 -16.24 -2.33
CA ALA A 111 -24.82 -14.84 -1.85
C ALA A 111 -23.50 -14.49 -1.14
N VAL A 112 -23.00 -15.37 -0.27
CA VAL A 112 -21.72 -15.17 0.44
C VAL A 112 -20.53 -15.20 -0.53
N ALA A 113 -20.53 -16.13 -1.49
CA ALA A 113 -19.51 -16.18 -2.53
C ALA A 113 -19.55 -14.91 -3.40
N GLY A 114 -20.75 -14.46 -3.77
CA GLY A 114 -20.95 -13.24 -4.55
C GLY A 114 -20.42 -12.00 -3.83
N THR A 115 -20.74 -11.82 -2.54
CA THR A 115 -20.24 -10.68 -1.76
C THR A 115 -18.74 -10.74 -1.52
N ALA A 116 -18.16 -11.92 -1.31
CA ALA A 116 -16.71 -12.09 -1.20
C ALA A 116 -15.98 -11.72 -2.48
N VAL A 117 -16.49 -12.15 -3.65
CA VAL A 117 -15.90 -11.82 -4.96
C VAL A 117 -16.01 -10.34 -5.26
N LEU A 118 -17.20 -9.74 -5.07
CA LEU A 118 -17.41 -8.30 -5.25
C LEU A 118 -16.48 -7.49 -4.33
N GLY A 119 -16.44 -7.83 -3.04
CA GLY A 119 -15.56 -7.17 -2.07
C GLY A 119 -14.08 -7.31 -2.45
N SER A 120 -13.66 -8.47 -2.93
CA SER A 120 -12.28 -8.68 -3.37
C SER A 120 -11.94 -7.87 -4.62
N MET A 121 -12.87 -7.72 -5.58
CA MET A 121 -12.65 -6.89 -6.77
C MET A 121 -12.57 -5.41 -6.43
N LEU A 122 -13.37 -4.94 -5.46
CA LEU A 122 -13.39 -3.56 -4.99
C LEU A 122 -12.09 -3.15 -4.27
N VAL A 123 -11.37 -4.10 -3.67
CA VAL A 123 -10.13 -3.87 -2.91
C VAL A 123 -8.88 -4.29 -3.70
N ALA A 124 -9.05 -4.89 -4.88
CA ALA A 124 -7.94 -5.32 -5.70
C ALA A 124 -7.06 -4.11 -6.09
N PRO A 125 -5.73 -4.18 -5.91
CA PRO A 125 -4.83 -3.12 -6.31
C PRO A 125 -4.96 -2.86 -7.83
N PRO A 126 -4.97 -1.60 -8.29
CA PRO A 126 -5.08 -1.30 -9.71
C PRO A 126 -3.87 -1.81 -10.51
N GLY A 127 -4.09 -2.14 -11.77
CA GLY A 127 -3.07 -2.67 -12.68
C GLY A 127 -2.86 -4.18 -12.56
N ARG A 128 -2.28 -4.78 -13.61
CA ARG A 128 -1.97 -6.21 -13.67
C ARG A 128 -0.56 -6.46 -13.15
N GLU A 129 -0.38 -7.41 -12.24
CA GLU A 129 0.97 -7.85 -11.86
C GLU A 129 1.64 -8.57 -13.03
N VAL A 130 2.81 -8.08 -13.43
CA VAL A 130 3.55 -8.54 -14.61
C VAL A 130 4.89 -9.18 -14.25
N ALA A 131 5.44 -8.87 -13.07
CA ALA A 131 6.67 -9.47 -12.58
C ALA A 131 6.81 -9.35 -11.06
N VAL A 132 7.67 -10.21 -10.50
CA VAL A 132 8.18 -10.09 -9.14
C VAL A 132 9.71 -10.09 -9.22
N VAL A 133 10.32 -8.95 -8.90
CA VAL A 133 11.77 -8.74 -8.95
C VAL A 133 12.34 -8.97 -7.56
N ARG A 134 13.27 -9.90 -7.42
CA ARG A 134 13.93 -10.16 -6.13
C ARG A 134 15.09 -9.21 -5.91
N LEU A 135 15.19 -8.69 -4.69
CA LEU A 135 16.37 -7.99 -4.23
C LEU A 135 17.39 -9.01 -3.72
N ASP A 136 18.64 -8.82 -4.10
CA ASP A 136 19.75 -9.72 -3.80
C ASP A 136 20.87 -8.91 -3.12
N PRO A 137 21.15 -9.17 -1.83
CA PRO A 137 22.23 -8.49 -1.10
C PRO A 137 23.63 -8.88 -1.59
N ASP A 138 23.77 -10.04 -2.24
CA ASP A 138 25.05 -10.55 -2.71
C ASP A 138 25.36 -10.09 -4.15
N LEU A 139 24.38 -9.49 -4.83
CA LEU A 139 24.54 -8.99 -6.19
C LEU A 139 25.19 -7.60 -6.18
N PRO A 140 26.43 -7.46 -6.70
CA PRO A 140 27.09 -6.16 -6.72
C PRO A 140 26.39 -5.23 -7.72
N LEU A 141 26.04 -4.02 -7.25
CA LEU A 141 25.54 -2.97 -8.12
C LEU A 141 26.65 -2.37 -8.99
N PRO A 142 26.35 -1.82 -10.18
CA PRO A 142 27.31 -1.12 -11.01
C PRO A 142 28.07 -0.02 -10.23
N GLU A 143 29.35 0.19 -10.54
CA GLU A 143 30.24 1.17 -9.86
C GLU A 143 29.60 2.54 -9.69
N HIS A 144 29.06 3.11 -10.78
CA HIS A 144 28.40 4.41 -10.76
C HIS A 144 27.22 4.51 -9.79
N MET A 145 26.50 3.41 -9.53
CA MET A 145 25.40 3.38 -8.57
C MET A 145 25.93 3.31 -7.14
N ARG A 146 26.99 2.52 -6.90
CA ARG A 146 27.61 2.42 -5.57
C ARG A 146 28.19 3.75 -5.12
N ASP A 147 28.85 4.47 -6.02
CA ASP A 147 29.39 5.80 -5.74
C ASP A 147 28.28 6.82 -5.45
N TRP A 148 27.13 6.69 -6.12
CA TRP A 148 25.97 7.56 -5.92
C TRP A 148 25.22 7.27 -4.61
N PHE A 149 25.01 5.99 -4.27
CA PHE A 149 24.20 5.57 -3.12
C PHE A 149 24.99 5.39 -1.80
N GLY A 150 26.32 5.31 -1.87
CA GLY A 150 27.17 5.38 -0.68
C GLY A 150 27.22 4.12 0.19
N GLY A 151 26.81 2.95 -0.33
CA GLY A 151 27.07 1.63 0.28
C GLY A 151 25.95 1.05 1.16
N ALA A 152 24.74 1.60 1.13
CA ALA A 152 23.56 1.08 1.85
C ALA A 152 22.45 0.55 0.92
N GLU A 153 22.85 0.13 -0.28
CA GLU A 153 21.98 -0.32 -1.35
C GLU A 153 21.89 -1.85 -1.47
N THR A 154 20.69 -2.36 -1.73
CA THR A 154 20.46 -3.74 -2.19
C THR A 154 19.95 -3.69 -3.63
N GLY A 155 20.68 -4.29 -4.55
CA GLY A 155 20.30 -4.36 -5.95
C GLY A 155 19.35 -5.51 -6.29
N SER A 156 18.95 -5.56 -7.55
CA SER A 156 18.25 -6.70 -8.15
C SER A 156 18.91 -7.07 -9.46
N ALA A 157 18.64 -8.29 -9.93
CA ALA A 157 18.96 -8.66 -11.30
C ALA A 157 18.22 -7.72 -12.28
N PRO A 158 18.78 -7.46 -13.48
CA PRO A 158 18.16 -6.55 -14.45
C PRO A 158 16.74 -7.00 -14.83
N PHE A 159 15.79 -6.07 -14.72
CA PHE A 159 14.42 -6.20 -15.19
C PHE A 159 14.26 -5.37 -16.47
N HIS A 160 14.34 -6.03 -17.63
CA HIS A 160 14.24 -5.38 -18.95
C HIS A 160 15.16 -4.14 -19.09
N GLY A 161 16.42 -4.28 -18.67
CA GLY A 161 17.39 -3.18 -18.71
C GLY A 161 17.26 -2.15 -17.58
N LEU A 162 16.32 -2.34 -16.64
CA LEU A 162 16.23 -1.59 -15.38
C LEU A 162 16.88 -2.38 -14.24
N THR A 163 17.45 -1.67 -13.28
CA THR A 163 17.91 -2.19 -12.00
C THR A 163 17.08 -1.56 -10.90
N VAL A 164 16.43 -2.40 -10.10
CA VAL A 164 15.70 -1.95 -8.91
C VAL A 164 16.66 -1.94 -7.74
N VAL A 165 16.75 -0.79 -7.07
CA VAL A 165 17.64 -0.56 -5.94
C VAL A 165 16.80 -0.23 -4.72
N ARG A 166 16.99 -0.99 -3.63
CA ARG A 166 16.49 -0.65 -2.31
C ARG A 166 17.59 0.06 -1.55
N LEU A 167 17.27 1.24 -1.03
CA LEU A 167 18.16 2.00 -0.18
C LEU A 167 17.67 1.89 1.26
N ALA A 168 18.52 1.36 2.13
CA ALA A 168 18.27 1.36 3.56
C ALA A 168 18.99 2.58 4.17
N ASN A 169 18.26 3.48 4.84
CA ASN A 169 18.85 4.59 5.59
C ASN A 169 19.67 5.57 4.73
N ASP A 170 19.18 5.89 3.54
CA ASP A 170 19.85 6.84 2.66
C ASP A 170 19.95 8.23 3.32
N MET A 171 21.18 8.69 3.50
CA MET A 171 21.51 10.01 4.05
C MET A 171 21.24 11.14 3.04
N SER A 172 21.23 10.82 1.74
CA SER A 172 20.92 11.74 0.64
C SER A 172 19.42 11.89 0.38
N ALA A 173 18.59 10.96 0.87
CA ALA A 173 17.14 11.05 0.89
C ALA A 173 16.62 11.99 1.99
N PHE A 174 17.11 13.24 2.05
CA PHE A 174 16.53 14.25 2.93
C PHE A 174 15.16 14.71 2.38
N PRO A 175 14.08 14.76 3.19
CA PRO A 175 14.01 14.61 4.65
C PRO A 175 13.74 13.18 5.17
N ASP A 176 13.62 12.18 4.30
CA ASP A 176 13.24 10.78 4.59
C ASP A 176 14.36 9.90 5.23
N ARG A 177 15.17 10.46 6.13
CA ARG A 177 16.23 9.69 6.80
C ARG A 177 15.67 8.53 7.62
N GLY A 178 16.34 7.38 7.57
CA GLY A 178 15.95 6.16 8.30
C GLY A 178 14.78 5.39 7.69
N ARG A 179 14.27 5.82 6.52
CA ARG A 179 13.19 5.14 5.79
C ARG A 179 13.78 4.19 4.75
N THR A 180 12.98 3.21 4.34
CA THR A 180 13.32 2.36 3.19
C THR A 180 12.90 3.08 1.92
N CYS A 181 13.82 3.26 0.98
CA CYS A 181 13.52 3.88 -0.30
C CYS A 181 13.72 2.88 -1.45
N LEU A 182 12.92 3.03 -2.49
CA LEU A 182 13.08 2.31 -3.75
C LEU A 182 13.51 3.30 -4.83
N SER A 183 14.50 2.92 -5.63
CA SER A 183 14.96 3.66 -6.81
C SER A 183 15.02 2.73 -8.01
N ILE A 184 14.55 3.21 -9.16
CA ILE A 184 14.55 2.50 -10.43
C ILE A 184 15.58 3.18 -11.33
N GLN A 185 16.67 2.48 -11.57
CA GLN A 185 17.80 2.99 -12.34
C GLN A 185 17.90 2.25 -13.67
N PRO A 186 18.24 2.92 -14.78
CA PRO A 186 18.64 2.20 -15.98
C PRO A 186 19.96 1.45 -15.69
N ALA A 187 20.11 0.23 -16.20
CA ALA A 187 21.34 -0.55 -16.03
C ALA A 187 22.57 0.11 -16.67
N ARG A 188 22.34 1.07 -17.57
CA ARG A 188 23.34 1.90 -18.23
C ARG A 188 22.98 3.36 -17.95
N ALA A 189 23.95 4.18 -17.54
CA ALA A 189 23.71 5.60 -17.33
C ALA A 189 23.13 6.23 -18.60
N ALA A 190 21.87 6.67 -18.53
CA ALA A 190 21.15 7.25 -19.64
C ALA A 190 20.66 8.63 -19.21
N MET A 191 21.18 9.68 -19.85
CA MET A 191 20.69 11.03 -19.62
C MET A 191 19.23 11.13 -20.08
N GLY A 192 18.34 11.56 -19.18
CA GLY A 192 16.93 11.83 -19.49
C GLY A 192 15.97 10.65 -19.29
N THR A 193 16.39 9.53 -18.69
CA THR A 193 15.45 8.53 -18.20
C THR A 193 14.64 9.08 -17.03
N THR A 194 13.34 8.80 -16.99
CA THR A 194 12.53 9.06 -15.81
C THR A 194 12.98 8.11 -14.72
N GLU A 195 13.87 8.57 -13.84
CA GLU A 195 14.18 7.90 -12.59
C GLU A 195 12.89 7.86 -11.75
N GLY A 196 12.37 6.65 -11.53
CA GLY A 196 11.24 6.43 -10.64
C GLY A 196 11.78 6.13 -9.25
N GLY A 197 11.26 6.80 -8.22
CA GLY A 197 11.65 6.50 -6.85
C GLY A 197 10.58 6.87 -5.83
N GLY A 198 10.70 6.32 -4.63
CA GLY A 198 9.84 6.67 -3.51
C GLY A 198 10.17 5.91 -2.23
N CYS A 199 10.00 6.60 -1.11
CA CYS A 199 10.28 6.09 0.22
C CYS A 199 9.01 5.62 0.93
N SER A 200 9.18 4.68 1.87
CA SER A 200 8.12 4.26 2.79
C SER A 200 7.67 5.41 3.67
N ALA A 201 6.38 5.46 4.02
CA ALA A 201 5.82 6.46 4.93
C ALA A 201 4.83 5.80 5.91
N GLY A 202 5.21 5.66 7.18
CA GLY A 202 4.40 4.99 8.18
C GLY A 202 4.07 3.55 7.78
N ARG A 203 2.79 3.22 7.64
CA ARG A 203 2.31 1.90 7.20
C ARG A 203 2.40 1.66 5.68
N PHE A 204 2.76 2.68 4.91
CA PHE A 204 2.88 2.58 3.46
C PHE A 204 4.32 2.18 3.11
N GLY A 205 4.46 1.06 2.40
CA GLY A 205 5.75 0.57 1.92
C GLY A 205 6.38 1.49 0.87
N ALA A 206 7.66 1.26 0.60
CA ALA A 206 8.36 1.96 -0.47
C ALA A 206 7.78 1.56 -1.83
N SER A 207 7.56 2.54 -2.71
CA SER A 207 7.08 2.28 -4.07
C SER A 207 7.65 3.29 -5.05
N ALA A 208 7.86 2.86 -6.28
CA ALA A 208 8.29 3.73 -7.37
C ALA A 208 7.32 3.62 -8.55
N ARG A 209 7.12 4.75 -9.24
CA ARG A 209 6.29 4.84 -10.44
C ARG A 209 7.16 5.24 -11.60
N LEU A 210 6.97 4.60 -12.74
CA LEU A 210 7.72 4.87 -13.96
C LEU A 210 6.75 4.86 -15.14
N VAL A 211 6.79 5.90 -15.97
CA VAL A 211 6.12 5.89 -17.27
C VAL A 211 7.16 5.57 -18.32
N VAL A 212 6.92 4.54 -19.13
CA VAL A 212 7.83 4.17 -20.22
C VAL A 212 7.85 5.31 -21.24
N ASN A 213 9.03 5.89 -21.47
CA ASN A 213 9.24 7.01 -22.39
C ASN A 213 10.28 6.63 -23.46
N PHE A 214 10.58 7.55 -24.39
CA PHE A 214 11.55 7.28 -25.46
C PHE A 214 12.98 7.08 -24.98
N GLY A 215 13.34 7.59 -23.80
CA GLY A 215 14.65 7.38 -23.17
C GLY A 215 14.76 6.06 -22.39
N ALA A 216 13.65 5.34 -22.17
CA ALA A 216 13.67 4.06 -21.46
C ALA A 216 14.48 2.98 -22.23
N PRO A 217 15.04 1.98 -21.52
CA PRO A 217 15.78 0.88 -22.14
C PRO A 217 14.99 0.24 -23.28
N GLU A 218 15.69 -0.14 -24.36
CA GLU A 218 15.07 -0.77 -25.53
C GLU A 218 14.35 -2.06 -25.15
N GLU A 219 15.00 -2.86 -24.31
CA GLU A 219 14.49 -4.12 -23.79
C GLU A 219 13.17 -3.94 -23.01
N LEU A 220 12.96 -2.76 -22.40
CA LEU A 220 11.70 -2.40 -21.75
C LEU A 220 10.64 -1.97 -22.76
N ARG A 221 11.02 -1.14 -23.74
CA ARG A 221 10.11 -0.59 -24.76
C ARG A 221 9.55 -1.65 -25.71
N GLU A 222 10.29 -2.74 -25.94
CA GLU A 222 9.83 -3.88 -26.73
C GLU A 222 8.65 -4.62 -26.07
N VAL A 223 8.63 -4.65 -24.74
CA VAL A 223 7.59 -5.37 -23.97
C VAL A 223 6.47 -4.43 -23.53
N TYR A 224 6.82 -3.21 -23.12
CA TYR A 224 5.91 -2.20 -22.62
C TYR A 224 6.00 -0.96 -23.53
N PRO A 225 4.97 -0.68 -24.35
CA PRO A 225 4.97 0.47 -25.23
C PRO A 225 5.16 1.80 -24.48
N VAL A 226 5.70 2.81 -25.17
CA VAL A 226 5.78 4.18 -24.64
C VAL A 226 4.40 4.66 -24.17
N GLY A 227 4.35 5.28 -22.99
CA GLY A 227 3.14 5.69 -22.30
C GLY A 227 2.62 4.68 -21.27
N THR A 228 3.13 3.45 -21.27
CA THR A 228 2.77 2.45 -20.24
C THR A 228 3.24 2.90 -18.87
N ALA A 229 2.34 2.92 -17.88
CA ALA A 229 2.71 3.18 -16.49
C ALA A 229 3.04 1.87 -15.76
N LEU A 230 4.18 1.84 -15.11
CA LEU A 230 4.66 0.75 -14.27
C LEU A 230 4.71 1.22 -12.81
N LEU A 231 4.23 0.37 -11.91
CA LEU A 231 4.27 0.57 -10.47
C LEU A 231 5.09 -0.56 -9.83
N PHE A 232 6.13 -0.17 -9.12
CA PHE A 232 7.03 -1.05 -8.37
C PHE A 232 6.71 -0.92 -6.89
N ASP A 233 6.24 -2.00 -6.27
CA ASP A 233 5.78 -2.01 -4.87
C ASP A 233 6.66 -2.96 -4.06
N LEU A 234 7.38 -2.43 -3.05
CA LEU A 234 8.24 -3.24 -2.20
C LEU A 234 7.42 -4.03 -1.18
N ARG A 235 7.59 -5.36 -1.18
CA ARG A 235 6.98 -6.29 -0.22
C ARG A 235 8.05 -7.23 0.32
N GLY A 236 8.51 -6.96 1.54
CA GLY A 236 9.65 -7.66 2.13
C GLY A 236 10.90 -7.47 1.28
N ASP A 237 11.46 -8.56 0.76
CA ASP A 237 12.66 -8.57 -0.08
C ASP A 237 12.36 -8.72 -1.58
N SER A 238 11.13 -8.44 -1.99
CA SER A 238 10.72 -8.54 -3.39
C SER A 238 9.91 -7.34 -3.81
N VAL A 239 10.05 -6.96 -5.08
CA VAL A 239 9.39 -5.82 -5.68
C VAL A 239 8.38 -6.35 -6.69
N HIS A 240 7.10 -6.10 -6.40
CA HIS A 240 6.00 -6.49 -7.28
C HIS A 240 5.80 -5.41 -8.33
N VAL A 241 5.91 -5.77 -9.59
CA VAL A 241 5.76 -4.87 -10.73
C VAL A 241 4.36 -5.02 -11.29
N ARG A 242 3.61 -3.92 -11.33
CA ARG A 242 2.30 -3.84 -11.95
C ARG A 242 2.33 -2.91 -13.14
N ALA A 243 1.66 -3.29 -14.22
CA ALA A 243 1.47 -2.46 -15.40
C ALA A 243 0.03 -1.94 -15.46
N ASP A 244 -0.10 -0.66 -15.79
CA ASP A 244 -1.37 -0.09 -16.24
C ASP A 244 -1.49 -0.26 -17.75
N ASP A 245 -2.29 -1.24 -18.15
CA ASP A 245 -2.58 -1.52 -19.56
C ASP A 245 -3.60 -0.52 -20.17
N LEU A 246 -4.12 0.46 -19.41
CA LEU A 246 -5.08 1.46 -19.92
C LEU A 246 -4.50 2.37 -21.01
N ALA A 247 -3.17 2.45 -21.15
CA ALA A 247 -2.52 3.11 -22.28
C ALA A 247 -2.78 2.41 -23.63
N ARG A 248 -3.32 1.17 -23.64
CA ARG A 248 -3.72 0.45 -24.88
C ARG A 248 -5.08 0.88 -25.44
N LEU A 249 -5.81 1.78 -24.79
CA LEU A 249 -7.06 2.27 -25.37
C LEU A 249 -6.73 3.18 -26.57
N PRO A 250 -7.13 2.82 -27.80
CA PRO A 250 -7.00 3.73 -28.93
C PRO A 250 -7.75 5.01 -28.57
N THR A 251 -7.09 6.15 -28.78
CA THR A 251 -7.72 7.47 -28.71
C THR A 251 -9.05 7.39 -29.46
N PRO A 252 -10.20 7.79 -28.87
CA PRO A 252 -11.43 7.85 -29.63
C PRO A 252 -11.14 8.75 -30.82
N ALA A 253 -11.17 8.17 -32.02
CA ALA A 253 -11.03 8.90 -33.26
C ALA A 253 -12.00 10.07 -33.18
N SER A 254 -11.47 11.30 -33.25
CA SER A 254 -12.28 12.51 -33.24
C SER A 254 -13.39 12.32 -34.26
N ALA A 255 -14.62 12.17 -33.77
CA ALA A 255 -15.80 12.16 -34.60
C ALA A 255 -15.84 13.51 -35.32
N ARG A 256 -16.05 13.43 -36.63
CA ARG A 256 -16.10 14.53 -37.60
C ARG A 256 -17.03 15.65 -37.18
#